data_AF-A0A950M9R8-F1
#
_entry.id   AF-A0A950M9R8-F1
#
_cell.length_a   1.000
_cell.length_b   1.000
_cell.length_c   1.000
_cell.angle_alpha   90.00
_cell.angle_beta   90.00
_cell.angle_gamma   90.00
#
_symmetry.space_group_name_H-M   'P 1'
#
loop_
_entity.id
_entity.type
_entity.pdbx_description
1 polymer ?
#
loop_
_entity_poly.entity_id
_entity_poly.type
_entity_poly.pdbx_seq_one_letter_code
_entity_poly.pdbx_strand_id
1 'polypeptide(L)' 'MAWRDFIKQTIREVITQPELEPLSHIQQAVAERVPEGEQADVQALIIEELRRLHEGVLARYGLRPSEYTAWKAARGH' A
#
# COMPACT_ATOMS: atom_id res chain seq x y z
N MET A 1 -5.03 15.93 7.12
CA MET A 1 -4.12 14.78 7.26
C MET A 1 -3.28 14.71 6.00
N ALA A 2 -2.03 15.15 6.07
CA ALA A 2 -1.18 15.48 4.91
C ALA A 2 -0.85 14.27 4.01
N TRP A 3 -0.84 13.05 4.56
CA TRP A 3 -0.38 11.85 3.84
C TRP A 3 -1.48 10.94 3.30
N ARG A 4 -2.76 11.29 3.44
CA ARG A 4 -3.87 10.40 3.05
C ARG A 4 -3.80 9.96 1.59
N ASP A 5 -3.51 10.89 0.68
CA ASP A 5 -3.46 10.59 -0.75
C ASP A 5 -2.20 9.80 -1.11
N PHE A 6 -1.08 10.10 -0.45
CA PHE A 6 0.14 9.31 -0.56
C PHE A 6 -0.08 7.86 -0.10
N ILE A 7 -0.65 7.66 1.09
CA ILE A 7 -0.96 6.33 1.62
C ILE A 7 -1.86 5.55 0.65
N LYS A 8 -2.92 6.19 0.13
CA LYS A 8 -3.81 5.55 -0.85
C LYS A 8 -3.07 5.14 -2.11
N GLN A 9 -2.21 6.02 -2.63
CA GLN A 9 -1.44 5.79 -3.84
C GLN A 9 -0.44 4.64 -3.63
N THR A 10 0.31 4.62 -2.53
CA THR A 10 1.27 3.57 -2.22
C THR A 10 0.58 2.21 -2.08
N ILE A 11 -0.58 2.14 -1.41
CA ILE A 11 -1.36 0.90 -1.32
C ILE A 11 -1.81 0.44 -2.71
N ARG A 12 -2.29 1.35 -3.55
CA ARG A 12 -2.69 1.00 -4.93
C ARG A 12 -1.52 0.42 -5.71
N GLU A 13 -0.35 1.06 -5.66
CA GLU A 13 0.85 0.60 -6.34
C GLU A 13 1.25 -0.80 -5.91
N VAL A 14 1.28 -1.07 -4.61
CA VAL A 14 1.57 -2.38 -4.02
C VAL A 14 0.64 -3.47 -4.56
N ILE A 15 -0.65 -3.17 -4.72
CA ILE A 15 -1.62 -4.15 -5.24
C ILE A 15 -1.50 -4.32 -6.75
N THR A 16 -1.23 -3.25 -7.50
CA THR A 16 -1.12 -3.30 -8.96
C THR A 16 0.21 -3.84 -9.47
N GLN A 17 1.24 -3.91 -8.61
CA GLN A 17 2.58 -4.40 -8.93
C GLN A 17 2.93 -5.59 -8.03
N PRO A 18 2.28 -6.76 -8.21
CA PRO A 18 2.49 -7.92 -7.37
C PRO A 18 3.91 -8.51 -7.48
N GLU A 19 4.68 -8.15 -8.50
CA GLU A 19 6.06 -8.60 -8.69
C GLU A 19 7.04 -7.94 -7.71
N LEU A 20 6.67 -6.78 -7.15
CA LEU A 20 7.51 -6.05 -6.20
C LEU A 20 7.33 -6.60 -4.78
N GLU A 21 8.42 -6.64 -4.02
CA GLU A 21 8.36 -6.89 -2.59
C GLU A 21 7.78 -5.63 -1.91
N PRO A 22 6.57 -5.69 -1.33
CA PRO A 22 5.88 -4.48 -0.94
C PRO A 22 6.43 -3.79 0.29
N LEU A 23 7.10 -4.49 1.22
CA LEU A 23 7.77 -3.79 2.32
C LEU A 23 8.90 -2.91 1.80
N SER A 24 9.68 -3.41 0.84
CA SER A 24 10.73 -2.67 0.15
C SER A 24 10.15 -1.50 -0.64
N HIS A 25 9.05 -1.70 -1.38
CA HIS A 25 8.37 -0.62 -2.11
C HIS A 25 7.85 0.47 -1.17
N ILE A 26 7.21 0.08 -0.06
CA ILE A 26 6.70 1.02 0.95
C ILE A 26 7.85 1.81 1.57
N GLN A 27 8.94 1.15 1.98
CA GLN A 27 10.10 1.80 2.57
C GLN A 27 10.71 2.82 1.61
N GLN A 28 10.90 2.43 0.34
CA GLN A 28 11.44 3.34 -0.68
C GLN A 28 10.51 4.54 -0.91
N ALA A 29 9.22 4.31 -1.11
CA ALA A 29 8.25 5.38 -1.35
C ALA A 29 8.17 6.36 -0.17
N VAL A 30 8.25 5.86 1.06
CA VAL A 30 8.25 6.67 2.28
C VAL A 30 9.55 7.47 2.38
N ALA A 31 10.71 6.86 2.17
CA ALA A 31 12.00 7.53 2.23
C ALA A 31 12.13 8.66 1.19
N GLU A 32 11.54 8.50 0.01
CA GLU A 32 11.58 9.48 -1.08
C GLU A 32 10.68 10.70 -0.83
N ARG A 33 9.57 10.56 -0.10
CA ARG A 33 8.51 11.60 -0.05
C ARG A 33 8.20 12.14 1.34
N VAL A 34 8.52 11.39 2.39
CA VAL A 34 8.17 11.72 3.77
C VAL A 34 9.42 12.19 4.51
N PRO A 35 9.37 13.34 5.23
CA PRO A 35 10.48 13.78 6.08
C PRO A 35 10.84 12.72 7.12
N GLU A 36 12.13 12.55 7.41
CA GLU A 36 12.66 11.48 8.28
C GLU A 36 11.90 11.32 9.60
N GLY A 37 11.53 12.44 10.25
CA GLY A 37 10.78 12.43 11.51
C GLY A 37 9.35 11.87 11.43
N GLU A 38 8.75 11.76 10.25
CA GLU A 38 7.41 11.23 10.02
C GLU A 38 7.42 9.86 9.30
N GLN A 39 8.58 9.40 8.82
CA GLN A 39 8.68 8.19 8.00
C GLN A 39 8.16 6.95 8.74
N ALA A 40 8.57 6.75 9.99
CA ALA A 40 8.16 5.60 10.79
C ALA A 40 6.63 5.55 10.97
N ASP A 41 6.01 6.70 11.28
CA ASP A 41 4.58 6.80 11.48
C ASP A 41 3.80 6.54 10.18
N VAL A 42 4.23 7.15 9.08
CA VAL A 42 3.58 6.96 7.77
C VAL A 42 3.75 5.53 7.27
N GLN A 43 4.92 4.92 7.45
CA GLN A 43 5.16 3.53 7.10
C GLN A 43 4.26 2.59 7.91
N ALA A 44 4.15 2.81 9.22
CA ALA A 44 3.27 2.01 10.09
C ALA A 44 1.81 2.10 9.63
N LEU A 45 1.32 3.30 9.28
CA LEU A 45 -0.03 3.50 8.77
C LEU A 45 -0.28 2.76 7.46
N ILE A 46 0.67 2.80 6.51
CA ILE A 46 0.53 2.09 5.23
C ILE A 46 0.46 0.57 5.46
N ILE A 47 1.33 0.04 6.32
CA ILE A 47 1.36 -1.40 6.65
C ILE A 47 0.06 -1.83 7.33
N GLU A 48 -0.46 -1.02 8.26
CA GLU A 48 -1.71 -1.31 8.95
C GLU A 48 -2.91 -1.31 8.01
N GLU A 49 -3.01 -0.31 7.13
CA GLU A 49 -4.07 -0.21 6.13
C GLU A 49 -3.99 -1.37 5.13
N LEU A 50 -2.78 -1.77 4.71
CA LEU A 50 -2.58 -2.92 3.82
C LEU A 50 -3.02 -4.24 4.47
N ARG A 51 -2.73 -4.44 5.76
CA ARG A 51 -3.19 -5.63 6.51
C ARG A 51 -4.71 -5.68 6.68
N ARG A 52 -5.35 -4.51 6.79
CA ARG A 52 -6.81 -4.38 6.89
C ARG A 52 -7.50 -4.37 5.52
N LEU A 53 -6.74 -4.45 4.42
CA LEU A 53 -7.30 -4.39 3.08
C LEU A 53 -8.14 -5.64 2.81
N HIS A 54 -9.41 -5.40 2.45
CA HIS A 54 -10.37 -6.43 2.05
C HIS A 54 -11.32 -5.86 0.99
N GLU A 55 -12.13 -6.73 0.37
CA GLU A 55 -12.99 -6.35 -0.77
C GLU A 55 -13.88 -5.13 -0.48
N GLY A 56 -14.49 -5.07 0.71
CA GLY A 56 -15.32 -3.95 1.15
C GLY A 56 -14.62 -2.57 1.25
N VAL A 57 -13.29 -2.51 1.25
CA VAL A 57 -12.54 -1.24 1.30
C VAL A 57 -11.76 -0.92 0.01
N LEU A 58 -11.76 -1.81 -1.00
CA LEU A 58 -10.99 -1.61 -2.25
C LEU A 58 -11.35 -0.33 -3.00
N ALA A 59 -12.65 0.01 -3.04
CA ALA A 59 -13.13 1.20 -3.73
C ALA A 59 -12.52 2.50 -3.18
N ARG A 60 -12.11 2.53 -1.91
CA ARG A 60 -11.44 3.69 -1.29
C ARG A 60 -10.06 3.97 -1.88
N TYR A 61 -9.43 2.94 -2.43
CA TYR A 61 -8.10 3.00 -3.05
C TYR A 61 -8.16 2.98 -4.59
N GLY A 62 -9.37 2.99 -5.17
CA GLY A 62 -9.57 2.88 -6.61
C GLY A 62 -9.16 1.52 -7.18
N LEU A 63 -9.19 0.47 -6.35
CA LEU A 63 -8.82 -0.89 -6.72
C LEU A 63 -10.05 -1.71 -7.13
N ARG A 64 -9.86 -2.59 -8.11
CA ARG A 64 -10.84 -3.60 -8.50
C ARG A 64 -10.65 -4.90 -7.72
N PRO A 65 -11.72 -5.67 -7.44
CA PRO A 65 -11.60 -6.98 -6.81
C PRO A 65 -10.66 -7.94 -7.56
N SER A 66 -10.61 -7.85 -8.90
CA SER A 66 -9.69 -8.64 -9.73
C SER A 66 -8.22 -8.33 -9.48
N GLU A 67 -7.85 -7.05 -9.32
CA GLU A 67 -6.49 -6.61 -9.03
C GLU A 67 -6.04 -7.13 -7.66
N TYR A 68 -6.90 -7.00 -6.65
CA TYR A 68 -6.62 -7.52 -5.32
C TYR A 68 -6.52 -9.06 -5.29
N THR A 69 -7.33 -9.76 -6.08
CA THR A 69 -7.28 -11.22 -6.20
C THR A 69 -6.00 -11.69 -6.88
N ALA A 70 -5.58 -11.03 -7.96
CA ALA A 70 -4.32 -11.32 -8.64
C ALA A 70 -3.12 -11.11 -7.70
N TRP A 71 -3.13 -10.02 -6.93
CA TRP A 71 -2.09 -9.76 -5.93
C TRP A 71 -2.06 -10.82 -4.82
N LYS A 72 -3.22 -11.23 -4.29
CA LYS A 72 -3.28 -12.33 -3.32
C LYS A 72 -2.77 -13.65 -3.91
N ALA A 73 -3.09 -13.95 -5.17
CA ALA A 73 -2.66 -15.18 -5.82
C ALA A 73 -1.13 -15.22 -6.04
N ALA A 74 -0.54 -14.08 -6.44
CA ALA A 74 0.91 -13.95 -6.62
C ALA A 74 1.71 -14.08 -5.31
N ARG A 75 1.08 -13.79 -4.17
CA ARG A 75 1.74 -13.77 -2.84
C ARG A 75 1.31 -14.90 -1.91
N GLY A 76 0.30 -15.67 -2.31
CA GLY A 76 -0.28 -16.78 -1.57
C GLY A 76 0.31 -18.16 -1.91
N HIS A 77 1.48 -18.19 -2.55
CA HIS A 77 2.25 -19.40 -2.85
C HIS A 77 3.63 -19.34 -2.20
#